data_AF-A0A754B2V2-F1
#
_entry.id   AF-A0A754B2V2-F1
#
_cell.length_a   1.000
_cell.length_b   1.000
_cell.length_c   1.000
_cell.angle_alpha   90.00
_cell.angle_beta   90.00
_cell.angle_gamma   90.00
#
_symmetry.space_group_name_H-M   'P 1'
#
loop_
_entity.id
_entity.type
_entity.pdbx_description
1 polymer ?
#
loop_
_entity_poly.entity_id
_entity_poly.type
_entity_poly.pdbx_seq_one_letter_code
_entity_poly.pdbx_strand_id
1 'polypeptide(L)'
;MSETFSCVLHPDFAELKESATATVTSVARKCFEARIPRRQRGKLPVASRMAGGIWQHYDLSRRLAMLDADPKETPLLILNRYANWDYVANMMCNDVAITLESINSYVATAWFPASLQGYMTIEQGNRAEALTLATKDIDMQTAAIEGLFLRNLQGEKVGAVVVGTFEAIPEKIGRHCIVHGKPVAFGAFSLISSQDSETAIIAALTIHQELYHHDNQ
;
A
#
# COMPACT_ATOMS: atom_id res chain seq x y z
N MET A 1 -13.83 -9.80 -11.68
CA MET A 1 -13.82 -8.55 -10.89
C MET A 1 -12.71 -8.72 -9.91
N SER A 2 -11.69 -7.88 -10.03
CA SER A 2 -10.49 -7.97 -9.20
C SER A 2 -10.83 -7.84 -7.71
N GLU A 3 -10.14 -8.61 -6.87
CA GLU A 3 -10.38 -8.60 -5.44
C GLU A 3 -9.62 -7.45 -4.79
N THR A 4 -10.34 -6.48 -4.22
CA THR A 4 -9.74 -5.34 -3.49
C THR A 4 -10.01 -5.45 -1.99
N PHE A 5 -8.94 -5.25 -1.21
CA PHE A 5 -8.93 -5.27 0.26
C PHE A 5 -8.38 -3.93 0.74
N SER A 6 -9.18 -3.15 1.46
CA SER A 6 -8.76 -1.84 1.95
C SER A 6 -8.77 -1.77 3.47
N CYS A 7 -8.02 -0.79 3.99
CA CYS A 7 -8.03 -0.43 5.39
C CYS A 7 -8.00 1.09 5.59
N VAL A 8 -8.65 1.55 6.66
CA VAL A 8 -8.46 2.88 7.23
C VAL A 8 -8.04 2.71 8.68
N LEU A 9 -6.96 3.39 9.06
CA LEU A 9 -6.37 3.27 10.39
C LEU A 9 -6.85 4.42 11.28
N HIS A 10 -7.73 4.10 12.22
CA HIS A 10 -8.19 5.01 13.26
C HIS A 10 -7.25 4.94 14.49
N PRO A 11 -7.44 5.83 15.50
CA PRO A 11 -6.63 5.78 16.71
C PRO A 11 -6.71 4.43 17.44
N ASP A 12 -7.91 3.85 17.57
CA ASP A 12 -8.14 2.66 18.39
C ASP A 12 -8.34 1.36 17.60
N PHE A 13 -8.71 1.46 16.33
CA PHE A 13 -9.02 0.32 15.47
C PHE A 13 -8.56 0.52 14.03
N ALA A 14 -8.43 -0.60 13.31
CA ALA A 14 -8.32 -0.63 11.86
C ALA A 14 -9.68 -1.07 11.31
N GLU A 15 -10.28 -0.23 10.47
CA GLU A 15 -11.41 -0.61 9.64
C GLU A 15 -10.87 -1.33 8.41
N LEU A 16 -11.43 -2.48 8.07
CA LEU A 16 -10.98 -3.37 7.00
C LEU A 16 -12.18 -3.71 6.11
N LYS A 17 -12.05 -3.54 4.80
CA LYS A 17 -13.12 -3.79 3.83
C LYS A 17 -12.67 -4.70 2.70
N GLU A 18 -13.50 -5.67 2.35
CA GLU A 18 -13.33 -6.50 1.15
C GLU A 18 -14.40 -6.12 0.12
N SER A 19 -13.98 -5.64 -1.05
CA SER A 19 -14.90 -5.13 -2.08
C SER A 19 -15.81 -6.22 -2.66
N ALA A 20 -15.29 -7.44 -2.84
CA ALA A 20 -16.05 -8.53 -3.45
C ALA A 20 -17.26 -8.98 -2.61
N THR A 21 -17.12 -8.93 -1.28
CA THR A 21 -18.17 -9.37 -0.34
C THR A 21 -18.90 -8.18 0.29
N ALA A 22 -18.47 -6.95 0.02
CA ALA A 22 -18.85 -5.73 0.72
C ALA A 22 -18.74 -5.83 2.25
N THR A 23 -17.92 -6.76 2.75
CA THR A 23 -17.79 -7.01 4.20
C THR A 23 -16.89 -5.95 4.80
N VAL A 24 -17.37 -5.31 5.86
CA VAL A 24 -16.59 -4.38 6.68
C VAL A 24 -16.36 -5.03 8.05
N THR A 25 -15.10 -5.06 8.49
CA THR A 25 -14.71 -5.56 9.79
C THR A 25 -13.88 -4.52 10.53
N SER A 26 -13.95 -4.53 11.85
CA SER A 26 -13.13 -3.67 12.70
C SER A 26 -12.27 -4.53 13.60
N VAL A 27 -10.98 -4.24 13.64
CA VAL A 27 -10.00 -4.94 14.47
C VAL A 27 -9.28 -3.93 15.34
N ALA A 28 -9.14 -4.20 16.64
CA ALA A 28 -8.38 -3.34 17.53
C ALA A 28 -6.98 -3.08 16.95
N ARG A 29 -6.55 -1.81 16.90
CA ARG A 29 -5.32 -1.40 16.22
C ARG A 29 -4.10 -2.15 16.74
N LYS A 30 -4.03 -2.35 18.06
CA LYS A 30 -2.95 -3.12 18.69
C LYS A 30 -2.84 -4.53 18.11
N CYS A 31 -3.95 -5.18 17.79
CA CYS A 31 -4.01 -6.54 17.27
C CYS A 31 -3.65 -6.55 15.77
N PHE A 32 -4.11 -5.54 15.04
CA PHE A 32 -3.75 -5.36 13.64
C PHE A 32 -2.23 -5.12 13.47
N GLU A 33 -1.66 -4.18 14.22
CA GLU A 33 -0.21 -3.93 14.21
C GLU A 33 0.59 -5.08 14.86
N ALA A 34 -0.04 -5.89 15.72
CA ALA A 34 0.63 -7.02 16.36
C ALA A 34 1.08 -8.12 15.39
N ARG A 35 0.49 -8.15 14.19
CA ARG A 35 0.84 -9.01 13.06
C ARG A 35 2.29 -8.85 12.59
N ILE A 36 2.89 -7.70 12.88
CA ILE A 36 4.30 -7.43 12.58
C ILE A 36 5.14 -7.70 13.84
N PRO A 37 6.31 -8.36 13.73
CA PRO A 37 7.20 -8.56 14.86
C PRO A 37 7.54 -7.25 15.59
N ARG A 38 7.45 -7.25 16.94
CA ARG A 38 7.67 -6.04 17.78
C ARG A 38 8.99 -5.32 17.48
N ARG A 39 10.05 -6.07 17.17
CA ARG A 39 11.39 -5.53 16.86
C ARG A 39 11.45 -4.76 15.52
N GLN A 40 10.54 -5.03 14.59
CA GLN A 40 10.48 -4.36 13.29
C GLN A 40 9.54 -3.15 13.30
N ARG A 41 8.50 -3.12 14.15
CA ARG A 41 7.45 -2.07 14.12
C ARG A 41 7.99 -0.64 14.16
N GLY A 42 8.99 -0.36 15.00
CA GLY A 42 9.60 0.98 15.11
C GLY A 42 10.55 1.35 13.96
N LYS A 43 10.78 0.43 13.02
CA LYS A 43 11.62 0.65 11.82
C LYS A 43 10.78 0.88 10.57
N LEU A 44 9.47 0.62 10.65
CA LEU A 44 8.56 0.59 9.52
C LEU A 44 7.59 1.77 9.60
N PRO A 45 7.45 2.56 8.52
CA PRO A 45 6.39 3.54 8.38
C PRO A 45 5.00 2.94 8.60
N VAL A 46 4.03 3.80 8.91
CA VAL A 46 2.62 3.38 9.08
C VAL A 46 2.11 2.66 7.82
N ALA A 47 2.41 3.18 6.63
CA ALA A 47 2.04 2.58 5.35
C ALA A 47 2.53 1.13 5.20
N SER A 48 3.82 0.86 5.48
CA SER A 48 4.39 -0.49 5.46
C SER A 48 3.73 -1.41 6.48
N ARG A 49 3.41 -0.88 7.66
CA ARG A 49 2.73 -1.67 8.69
C ARG A 49 1.31 -2.04 8.29
N MET A 50 0.58 -1.12 7.67
CA MET A 50 -0.76 -1.40 7.13
C MET A 50 -0.70 -2.46 6.03
N ALA A 51 0.25 -2.34 5.10
CA ALA A 51 0.41 -3.32 4.03
C ALA A 51 0.67 -4.74 4.56
N GLY A 52 1.62 -4.90 5.47
CA GLY A 52 1.86 -6.20 6.13
C GLY A 52 0.63 -6.71 6.89
N GLY A 53 -0.09 -5.81 7.56
CA GLY A 53 -1.32 -6.12 8.28
C GLY A 53 -2.45 -6.63 7.38
N ILE A 54 -2.74 -5.95 6.27
CA ILE A 54 -3.74 -6.38 5.28
C ILE A 54 -3.32 -7.73 4.68
N TRP A 55 -2.04 -7.86 4.28
CA TRP A 55 -1.54 -9.07 3.64
C TRP A 55 -1.77 -10.32 4.50
N GLN A 56 -1.45 -10.23 5.79
CA GLN A 56 -1.68 -11.32 6.74
C GLN A 56 -3.14 -11.47 7.16
N HIS A 57 -3.93 -10.39 7.21
CA HIS A 57 -5.33 -10.47 7.62
C HIS A 57 -6.17 -11.22 6.60
N TYR A 58 -6.01 -10.90 5.32
CA TYR A 58 -6.77 -11.50 4.23
C TYR A 58 -6.10 -12.72 3.59
N ASP A 59 -4.92 -13.10 4.09
CA ASP A 59 -4.12 -14.23 3.60
C ASP A 59 -3.90 -14.14 2.08
N LEU A 60 -3.36 -13.00 1.64
CA LEU A 60 -3.23 -12.67 0.23
C LEU A 60 -2.34 -13.67 -0.52
N SER A 61 -1.38 -14.30 0.15
CA SER A 61 -0.57 -15.38 -0.42
C SER A 61 -1.43 -16.57 -0.85
N ARG A 62 -2.39 -17.00 -0.02
CA ARG A 62 -3.33 -18.05 -0.40
C ARG A 62 -4.26 -17.60 -1.52
N ARG A 63 -4.71 -16.33 -1.50
CA ARG A 63 -5.57 -15.79 -2.56
C ARG A 63 -4.89 -15.73 -3.92
N LEU A 64 -3.63 -15.31 -3.98
CA LEU A 64 -2.82 -15.37 -5.19
C LEU A 64 -2.68 -16.80 -5.72
N ALA A 65 -2.46 -17.78 -4.83
CA ALA A 65 -2.40 -19.19 -5.23
C ALA A 65 -3.72 -19.70 -5.84
N MET A 66 -4.88 -19.17 -5.42
CA MET A 66 -6.17 -19.50 -6.04
C MET A 66 -6.34 -18.89 -7.45
N LEU A 67 -5.51 -17.91 -7.81
CA LEU A 67 -5.44 -17.29 -9.13
C LEU A 67 -4.28 -17.86 -9.98
N ASP A 68 -3.78 -19.04 -9.61
CA ASP A 68 -2.59 -19.68 -10.22
C ASP A 68 -1.35 -18.78 -10.24
N ALA A 69 -1.21 -17.89 -9.24
CA ALA A 69 -0.06 -17.01 -9.08
C ALA A 69 0.77 -17.39 -7.84
N ASP A 70 2.08 -17.56 -8.00
CA ASP A 70 3.00 -17.73 -6.87
C ASP A 70 3.28 -16.36 -6.22
N PRO A 71 2.96 -16.14 -4.94
CA PRO A 71 3.25 -14.90 -4.23
C PRO A 71 4.72 -14.44 -4.31
N LYS A 72 5.66 -15.37 -4.51
CA LYS A 72 7.08 -15.04 -4.64
C LYS A 72 7.47 -14.56 -6.03
N GLU A 73 6.68 -14.88 -7.04
CA GLU A 73 6.93 -14.55 -8.45
C GLU A 73 5.83 -13.63 -9.03
N THR A 74 4.93 -13.11 -8.19
CA THR A 74 3.86 -12.21 -8.60
C THR A 74 4.35 -10.75 -8.63
N PRO A 75 4.28 -10.05 -9.77
CA PRO A 75 4.67 -8.65 -9.86
C PRO A 75 3.88 -7.72 -8.92
N LEU A 76 4.54 -6.65 -8.46
CA LEU A 76 3.98 -5.69 -7.50
C LEU A 76 4.02 -4.27 -8.05
N LEU A 77 2.86 -3.61 -8.11
CA LEU A 77 2.76 -2.18 -8.36
C LEU A 77 2.32 -1.46 -7.08
N ILE A 78 3.15 -0.55 -6.57
CA ILE A 78 2.79 0.33 -5.45
C ILE A 78 2.47 1.73 -5.98
N LEU A 79 1.26 2.20 -5.71
CA LEU A 79 0.78 3.55 -5.95
C LEU A 79 0.93 4.35 -4.66
N ASN A 80 1.89 5.25 -4.62
CA ASN A 80 2.17 6.05 -3.43
C ASN A 80 2.57 7.46 -3.87
N ARG A 81 1.71 8.43 -3.54
CA ARG A 81 1.77 9.84 -3.91
C ARG A 81 2.47 10.69 -2.85
N TYR A 82 2.27 10.39 -1.56
CA TYR A 82 2.81 11.18 -0.45
C TYR A 82 3.94 10.48 0.32
N ALA A 83 4.60 9.48 -0.29
CA ALA A 83 5.75 8.80 0.30
C ALA A 83 5.42 8.29 1.72
N ASN A 84 6.35 8.48 2.65
CA ASN A 84 6.13 8.28 4.09
C ASN A 84 6.40 9.59 4.84
N TRP A 85 5.78 10.68 4.37
CA TRP A 85 5.98 12.00 4.97
C TRP A 85 5.60 12.05 6.46
N ASP A 86 4.64 11.24 6.91
CA ASP A 86 4.32 11.05 8.33
C ASP A 86 5.53 10.62 9.17
N TYR A 87 6.40 9.78 8.61
CA TYR A 87 7.52 9.20 9.31
C TYR A 87 8.72 10.14 9.42
N VAL A 88 8.81 11.12 8.51
CA VAL A 88 10.02 11.92 8.29
C VAL A 88 9.80 13.42 8.49
N ALA A 89 8.55 13.90 8.57
CA ALA A 89 8.23 15.31 8.69
C ALA A 89 8.94 15.99 9.89
N ASN A 90 9.00 15.32 11.05
CA ASN A 90 9.68 15.86 12.23
C ASN A 90 11.20 15.94 12.06
N MET A 91 11.81 15.01 11.33
CA MET A 91 13.27 14.99 11.10
C MET A 91 13.72 16.02 10.06
N MET A 92 12.79 16.49 9.21
CA MET A 92 13.00 17.57 8.24
C MET A 92 12.47 18.91 8.74
N CYS A 93 12.15 19.01 10.04
CA CYS A 93 11.74 20.27 10.64
C CYS A 93 12.91 21.27 10.66
N ASN A 94 12.60 22.55 10.60
CA ASN A 94 13.62 23.61 10.74
C ASN A 94 14.07 23.80 12.19
N ASP A 95 13.43 23.13 13.15
CA ASP A 95 13.79 23.17 14.56
C ASP A 95 14.82 22.08 14.88
N VAL A 96 16.04 22.51 15.20
CA VAL A 96 17.17 21.64 15.49
C VAL A 96 16.92 20.72 16.69
N ALA A 97 16.16 21.16 17.70
CA ALA A 97 15.86 20.35 18.87
C ALA A 97 14.96 19.17 18.48
N ILE A 98 13.88 19.46 17.73
CA ILE A 98 12.95 18.44 17.22
C ILE A 98 13.69 17.47 16.30
N THR A 99 14.57 17.97 15.42
CA THR A 99 15.35 17.13 14.50
C THR A 99 16.29 16.20 15.25
N LEU A 100 17.08 16.69 16.22
CA LEU A 100 18.05 15.86 16.95
C LEU A 100 17.38 14.76 17.78
N GLU A 101 16.20 15.02 18.34
CA GLU A 101 15.43 14.03 19.10
C GLU A 101 14.72 13.00 18.20
N SER A 102 14.45 13.37 16.94
CA SER A 102 13.65 12.56 16.03
C SER A 102 14.47 11.73 15.03
N ILE A 103 15.77 11.99 14.83
CA ILE A 103 16.59 11.24 13.86
C ILE A 103 16.66 9.76 14.23
N ASN A 104 16.09 8.93 13.37
CA ASN A 104 16.18 7.48 13.43
C ASN A 104 17.12 6.98 12.31
N SER A 105 17.98 6.02 12.59
CA SER A 105 18.92 5.45 11.62
C SER A 105 18.25 4.84 10.38
N TYR A 106 16.95 4.53 10.44
CA TYR A 106 16.18 3.94 9.34
C TYR A 106 15.48 4.97 8.42
N VAL A 107 15.61 6.26 8.72
CA VAL A 107 14.89 7.35 8.04
C VAL A 107 15.24 7.48 6.57
N ALA A 108 16.52 7.36 6.24
CA ALA A 108 16.98 7.48 4.86
C ALA A 108 16.32 6.43 3.95
N THR A 109 16.19 5.19 4.42
CA THR A 109 15.55 4.11 3.66
C THR A 109 14.02 4.15 3.74
N ALA A 110 13.46 4.62 4.85
CA ALA A 110 12.02 4.73 5.06
C ALA A 110 11.41 5.93 4.31
N TRP A 111 12.21 6.92 3.92
CA TRP A 111 11.76 8.08 3.15
C TRP A 111 11.29 7.72 1.75
N PHE A 112 12.03 6.84 1.06
CA PHE A 112 11.80 6.60 -0.36
C PHE A 112 10.38 6.06 -0.59
N PRO A 113 9.65 6.56 -1.61
CA PRO A 113 8.34 6.00 -1.97
C PRO A 113 8.40 4.48 -2.17
N ALA A 114 9.52 3.98 -2.72
CA ALA A 114 9.77 2.55 -2.95
C ALA A 114 10.03 1.74 -1.67
N SER A 115 10.12 2.37 -0.49
CA SER A 115 10.36 1.65 0.78
C SER A 115 9.26 0.64 1.10
N LEU A 116 8.01 0.97 0.77
CA LEU A 116 6.89 0.04 0.90
C LEU A 116 7.05 -1.15 -0.04
N GLN A 117 7.39 -0.88 -1.30
CA GLN A 117 7.68 -1.91 -2.29
C GLN A 117 8.81 -2.83 -1.82
N GLY A 118 9.92 -2.27 -1.34
CA GLY A 118 11.06 -3.05 -0.80
C GLY A 118 10.71 -3.85 0.45
N TYR A 119 9.88 -3.30 1.35
CA TYR A 119 9.38 -4.04 2.50
C TYR A 119 8.56 -5.25 2.07
N MET A 120 7.62 -5.06 1.15
CA MET A 120 6.76 -6.16 0.68
C MET A 120 7.55 -7.24 -0.05
N THR A 121 8.54 -6.87 -0.88
CA THR A 121 9.36 -7.86 -1.57
C THR A 121 10.20 -8.69 -0.60
N ILE A 122 10.83 -8.04 0.40
CA ILE A 122 11.65 -8.74 1.40
C ILE A 122 10.80 -9.67 2.28
N GLU A 123 9.72 -9.16 2.87
CA GLU A 123 8.92 -9.94 3.83
C GLU A 123 8.18 -11.11 3.18
N GLN A 124 7.76 -10.96 1.91
CA GLN A 124 7.11 -12.06 1.17
C GLN A 124 8.11 -12.97 0.43
N GLY A 125 9.41 -12.65 0.47
CA GLY A 125 10.43 -13.33 -0.33
C GLY A 125 10.15 -13.25 -1.83
N ASN A 126 9.50 -12.17 -2.26
CA ASN A 126 9.12 -11.93 -3.64
C ASN A 126 10.30 -11.41 -4.46
N ARG A 127 10.47 -12.00 -5.65
CA ARG A 127 11.60 -11.82 -6.57
C ARG A 127 11.15 -11.28 -7.93
N ALA A 128 9.85 -11.08 -8.11
CA ALA A 128 9.28 -10.54 -9.32
C ALA A 128 9.62 -9.06 -9.50
N GLU A 129 9.30 -8.54 -10.68
CA GLU A 129 9.38 -7.11 -10.93
C GLU A 129 8.45 -6.35 -9.98
N ALA A 130 8.97 -5.26 -9.41
CA ALA A 130 8.23 -4.42 -8.49
C ALA A 130 8.47 -2.95 -8.83
N LEU A 131 7.37 -2.21 -9.01
CA LEU A 131 7.36 -0.83 -9.46
C LEU A 131 6.65 0.05 -8.43
N THR A 132 7.13 1.28 -8.24
CA THR A 132 6.42 2.30 -7.46
C THR A 132 6.12 3.51 -8.34
N LEU A 133 4.86 3.95 -8.35
CA LEU A 133 4.41 5.13 -9.09
C LEU A 133 3.76 6.16 -8.17
N ALA A 134 4.10 7.42 -8.38
CA ALA A 134 3.52 8.58 -7.71
C ALA A 134 2.66 9.38 -8.71
N THR A 135 1.48 8.86 -9.04
CA THR A 135 0.58 9.50 -10.02
C THR A 135 -0.90 9.31 -9.66
N LYS A 136 -1.76 10.17 -10.22
CA LYS A 136 -3.23 10.01 -10.24
C LYS A 136 -3.76 9.61 -11.63
N ASP A 137 -2.88 9.50 -12.61
CA ASP A 137 -3.23 9.19 -13.99
C ASP A 137 -3.58 7.69 -14.10
N ILE A 138 -4.86 7.39 -14.28
CA ILE A 138 -5.37 6.01 -14.39
C ILE A 138 -4.83 5.32 -15.64
N ASP A 139 -4.63 6.05 -16.74
CA ASP A 139 -4.13 5.47 -17.99
C ASP A 139 -2.68 5.02 -17.81
N MET A 140 -1.86 5.84 -17.15
CA MET A 140 -0.49 5.45 -16.81
C MET A 140 -0.44 4.28 -15.82
N GLN A 141 -1.33 4.25 -14.82
CA GLN A 141 -1.44 3.15 -13.87
C GLN A 141 -1.87 1.85 -14.56
N THR A 142 -2.84 1.92 -15.46
CA THR A 142 -3.35 0.78 -16.23
C THR A 142 -2.26 0.25 -17.16
N ALA A 143 -1.57 1.13 -17.89
CA ALA A 143 -0.45 0.75 -18.74
C ALA A 143 0.69 0.08 -17.95
N ALA A 144 0.96 0.54 -16.72
CA ALA A 144 1.94 -0.10 -15.85
C ALA A 144 1.53 -1.51 -15.42
N ILE A 145 0.25 -1.72 -15.04
CA ILE A 145 -0.27 -3.06 -14.72
C ILE A 145 -0.15 -3.99 -15.94
N GLU A 146 -0.55 -3.49 -17.11
CA GLU A 146 -0.47 -4.20 -18.39
C GLU A 146 0.97 -4.60 -18.75
N GLY A 147 1.93 -3.73 -18.48
CA GLY A 147 3.35 -3.97 -18.70
C GLY A 147 3.96 -4.98 -17.71
N LEU A 148 3.43 -5.07 -16.50
CA LEU A 148 3.94 -5.95 -15.45
C LEU A 148 3.49 -7.41 -15.58
N PHE A 149 2.41 -7.69 -16.31
CA PHE A 149 1.97 -9.07 -16.49
C PHE A 149 3.08 -9.94 -17.10
N LEU A 150 3.34 -11.07 -16.44
CA LEU A 150 4.17 -12.11 -17.01
C LEU A 150 3.54 -12.63 -18.30
N ARG A 151 4.39 -13.07 -19.23
CA ARG A 151 3.96 -13.60 -20.52
C ARG A 151 4.43 -15.03 -20.73
N ASN A 152 3.56 -15.88 -21.26
CA ASN A 152 3.93 -17.22 -21.67
C ASN A 152 4.74 -17.19 -22.99
N LEU A 153 5.15 -18.37 -23.48
CA LEU A 153 5.93 -18.50 -24.73
C LEU A 153 5.16 -18.02 -25.97
N GLN A 154 3.82 -17.96 -25.89
CA GLN A 154 2.92 -17.46 -26.93
C GLN A 154 2.71 -15.94 -26.83
N GLY A 155 3.27 -15.29 -25.80
CA GLY A 155 3.14 -13.85 -25.55
C GLY A 155 1.86 -13.45 -24.81
N GLU A 156 1.05 -14.40 -24.38
CA GLU A 156 -0.20 -14.17 -23.64
C GLU A 156 0.09 -13.88 -22.17
N LYS A 157 -0.74 -13.04 -21.55
CA LYS A 157 -0.64 -12.70 -20.12
C LYS A 157 -0.95 -13.92 -19.27
N VAL A 158 -0.20 -14.11 -18.19
CA VAL A 158 -0.42 -15.18 -17.22
C VAL A 158 -0.31 -14.69 -15.77
N GLY A 159 -0.99 -15.38 -14.86
CA GLY A 159 -0.93 -15.13 -13.43
C GLY A 159 -1.69 -13.88 -13.00
N ALA A 160 -1.08 -13.10 -12.10
CA ALA A 160 -1.68 -11.92 -11.51
C ALA A 160 -0.65 -10.80 -11.31
N VAL A 161 -1.13 -9.58 -11.07
CA VAL A 161 -0.35 -8.44 -10.58
C VAL A 161 -0.99 -7.95 -9.30
N VAL A 162 -0.18 -7.71 -8.26
CA VAL A 162 -0.66 -7.06 -7.04
C VAL A 162 -0.52 -5.56 -7.19
N VAL A 163 -1.61 -4.83 -7.00
CA VAL A 163 -1.61 -3.36 -6.96
C VAL A 163 -1.86 -2.91 -5.54
N GLY A 164 -0.97 -2.12 -4.96
CA GLY A 164 -1.09 -1.59 -3.60
C GLY A 164 -1.17 -0.07 -3.59
N THR A 165 -2.03 0.53 -2.78
CA THR A 165 -1.99 1.96 -2.42
C THR A 165 -1.87 2.06 -0.93
N PHE A 166 -0.89 2.76 -0.38
CA PHE A 166 -0.82 2.98 1.07
C PHE A 166 -0.25 4.37 1.34
N GLU A 167 -0.92 5.08 2.23
CA GLU A 167 -0.59 6.45 2.59
C GLU A 167 -0.76 6.66 4.08
N ALA A 168 0.14 7.46 4.65
CA ALA A 168 -0.03 8.07 5.95
C ALA A 168 0.24 9.55 5.77
N ILE A 169 -0.83 10.31 5.60
CA ILE A 169 -0.78 11.72 5.25
C ILE A 169 -0.74 12.51 6.56
N PRO A 170 0.35 13.26 6.85
CA PRO A 170 0.40 14.12 8.01
C PRO A 170 -0.47 15.37 7.81
N GLU A 171 -0.80 16.07 8.90
CA GLU A 171 -1.47 17.38 8.81
C GLU A 171 -0.65 18.38 7.98
N LYS A 172 0.68 18.31 8.07
CA LYS A 172 1.61 19.25 7.42
C LYS A 172 2.81 18.53 6.82
N ILE A 173 3.29 19.06 5.71
CA ILE A 173 4.62 18.79 5.15
C ILE A 173 5.41 20.09 5.17
N GLY A 174 6.46 20.15 5.98
CA GLY A 174 7.19 21.38 6.24
C GLY A 174 6.25 22.46 6.82
N ARG A 175 6.05 23.55 6.08
CA ARG A 175 5.13 24.64 6.47
C ARG A 175 3.76 24.58 5.80
N HIS A 176 3.53 23.60 4.92
CA HIS A 176 2.32 23.51 4.13
C HIS A 176 1.34 22.52 4.77
N CYS A 177 0.11 22.96 5.03
CA CYS A 177 -0.98 22.06 5.41
C CYS A 177 -1.37 21.18 4.23
N ILE A 178 -1.57 19.90 4.49
CA ILE A 178 -2.08 18.94 3.51
C ILE A 178 -3.56 18.69 3.81
N VAL A 179 -4.37 18.65 2.74
CA VAL A 179 -5.80 18.23 2.69
C VAL A 179 -6.58 18.51 3.98
N HIS A 180 -7.25 19.66 4.06
CA HIS A 180 -8.14 20.04 5.18
C HIS A 180 -7.59 19.89 6.62
N GLY A 181 -6.29 19.61 6.80
CA GLY A 181 -5.61 19.58 8.09
C GLY A 181 -5.89 18.36 8.98
N LYS A 182 -6.44 17.25 8.45
CA LYS A 182 -6.65 16.04 9.26
C LYS A 182 -5.67 14.93 8.86
N PRO A 183 -4.79 14.47 9.77
CA PRO A 183 -3.97 13.30 9.52
C PRO A 183 -4.84 12.09 9.21
N VAL A 184 -4.49 11.34 8.17
CA VAL A 184 -5.21 10.14 7.78
C VAL A 184 -4.23 9.07 7.31
N ALA A 185 -4.52 7.82 7.67
CA ALA A 185 -3.74 6.68 7.23
C ALA A 185 -4.68 5.62 6.63
N PHE A 186 -4.39 5.22 5.40
CA PHE A 186 -5.20 4.30 4.64
C PHE A 186 -4.37 3.45 3.71
N GLY A 187 -4.97 2.39 3.20
CA GLY A 187 -4.41 1.68 2.06
C GLY A 187 -5.29 0.58 1.53
N ALA A 188 -4.86 -0.03 0.44
CA ALA A 188 -5.52 -1.16 -0.19
C ALA A 188 -4.55 -2.01 -0.99
N PHE A 189 -4.91 -3.28 -1.14
CA PHE A 189 -4.38 -4.17 -2.17
C PHE A 189 -5.50 -4.60 -3.11
N SER A 190 -5.21 -4.64 -4.41
CA SER A 190 -6.01 -5.31 -5.42
C SER A 190 -5.20 -6.44 -6.05
N LEU A 191 -5.84 -7.60 -6.22
CA LEU A 191 -5.28 -8.71 -6.99
C LEU A 191 -5.88 -8.68 -8.40
N ILE A 192 -5.08 -8.28 -9.39
CA ILE A 192 -5.51 -8.19 -10.78
C ILE A 192 -5.09 -9.47 -11.50
N SER A 193 -6.04 -10.28 -11.96
CA SER A 193 -5.75 -11.49 -12.72
C SER A 193 -5.48 -11.18 -14.19
N SER A 194 -4.70 -12.02 -14.87
CA SER A 194 -4.51 -11.94 -16.32
C SER A 194 -5.81 -12.07 -17.13
N GLN A 195 -6.88 -12.55 -16.50
CA GLN A 195 -8.23 -12.68 -17.07
C GLN A 195 -9.14 -11.47 -16.78
N ASP A 196 -8.71 -10.54 -15.94
CA ASP A 196 -9.50 -9.33 -15.68
C ASP A 196 -9.48 -8.42 -16.92
N SER A 197 -10.64 -7.86 -17.25
CA SER A 197 -10.76 -6.89 -18.33
C SER A 197 -10.19 -5.53 -17.93
N GLU A 198 -9.87 -4.70 -18.91
CA GLU A 198 -9.45 -3.31 -18.68
C GLU A 198 -10.46 -2.55 -17.80
N THR A 199 -11.76 -2.76 -18.00
CA THR A 199 -12.80 -2.16 -17.15
C THR A 199 -12.70 -2.60 -15.69
N ALA A 200 -12.35 -3.86 -15.43
CA ALA A 200 -12.14 -4.35 -14.06
C ALA A 200 -10.89 -3.74 -13.42
N ILE A 201 -9.81 -3.55 -14.21
CA ILE A 201 -8.60 -2.86 -13.77
C ILE A 201 -8.91 -1.41 -13.38
N ILE A 202 -9.62 -0.68 -14.25
CA ILE A 202 -10.02 0.71 -14.00
C ILE A 202 -10.92 0.81 -12.77
N ALA A 203 -11.84 -0.14 -12.57
CA ALA A 203 -12.68 -0.18 -11.38
C ALA A 203 -11.85 -0.36 -10.10
N ALA A 204 -10.88 -1.28 -10.10
CA ALA A 204 -9.96 -1.46 -8.97
C ALA A 204 -9.13 -0.20 -8.70
N LEU A 205 -8.58 0.44 -9.74
CA LEU A 205 -7.83 1.69 -9.61
C LEU A 205 -8.69 2.83 -9.08
N THR A 206 -9.96 2.91 -9.50
CA THR A 206 -10.92 3.90 -8.98
C THR A 206 -11.11 3.71 -7.48
N ILE A 207 -11.29 2.47 -6.99
CA ILE A 207 -11.39 2.20 -5.54
C ILE A 207 -10.13 2.69 -4.80
N HIS A 208 -8.95 2.48 -5.37
CA HIS A 208 -7.69 2.98 -4.80
C HIS A 208 -7.64 4.52 -4.77
N GLN A 209 -8.21 5.20 -5.77
CA GLN A 209 -8.29 6.66 -5.81
C GLN A 209 -9.33 7.24 -4.84
N GLU A 210 -10.47 6.56 -4.66
CA GLU A 210 -11.52 6.95 -3.72
C GLU A 210 -11.01 7.02 -2.27
N LEU A 211 -9.99 6.23 -1.91
CA LEU A 211 -9.35 6.34 -0.61
C LEU A 211 -8.75 7.73 -0.36
N TYR A 212 -8.33 8.48 -1.39
CA TYR A 212 -7.86 9.85 -1.19
C TYR A 212 -8.98 10.85 -0.88
N HIS A 213 -10.25 10.45 -1.00
CA HIS A 213 -11.44 11.28 -0.79
C HIS A 213 -12.12 11.01 0.57
N HIS A 214 -11.34 10.88 1.63
CA HIS A 214 -11.81 10.70 3.01
C HIS A 214 -12.71 11.85 3.57
N ASP A 215 -13.10 12.82 2.74
CA ASP A 215 -13.79 14.07 3.11
C ASP A 215 -15.33 14.05 2.94
N ASN A 216 -15.99 12.89 2.82
CA ASN A 216 -17.46 12.83 2.71
C ASN A 216 -18.19 12.13 3.89
N GLN A 217 -17.55 11.97 5.05
CA GLN A 217 -18.21 11.52 6.29
C GLN A 217 -17.80 12.35 7.52
#